data_AF-A0A954IHK9-F1
#
_entry.id   AF-A0A954IHK9-F1
#
_cell.length_a   1.000
_cell.length_b   1.000
_cell.length_c   1.000
_cell.angle_alpha   90.00
_cell.angle_beta   90.00
_cell.angle_gamma   90.00
#
_symmetry.space_group_name_H-M   'P 1'
#
loop_
_entity.id
_entity.type
_entity.pdbx_description
1 polymer ?
#
loop_
_entity_poly.entity_id
_entity_poly.type
_entity_poly.pdbx_seq_one_letter_code
_entity_poly.pdbx_strand_id
1 'polypeptide(L)'
;MTFAPQRFIHAANIRLDVPVSVDTGEELSDELRLLFEDATTGSFERVVLECIERDVDFLLLSGNIFIEADRSLRARLALLRGFEQLNQAEITVFVIPGDSDPPEAWRSIPDLPPNVAVAYSSNPEPLELVNEDGLVLTTVAASAWYGERDAFGIRVIAAADDEHQPFRISVISEAKFEEARRMAAVSGEVSDELLAASLQNSAIGDAAEPDVVGSHGKRVRLTDPGHDSLDSDLDETSEDLESMEGLADPDDVDEADEPGFSELEEIDASRHESIPIHIDRSENPSATDGWDDAFVAWVDETMHEGRLNYLAFTGDLIRRSLVREAGLVHCPGTTQPRNDLEAEFGTCSLVEVADTGAIRVRAIDTSIVDWKSFSIEVDQPTTLTSLMQTMKATLQNEAIHPSDRIWAVRWALRGNLALLRQLVENDLDVALAVELDELTIGGRTVRLLHEVCSLPAGWELKDPKALAQQYLNLVDDEVSIADPVRLPSILQGEGGLTPGWRQRLNSLVAGLDAERILAQLRSDGADWFIQDLSELTGPELDSDDSAGERISADAIDDEEDDDSDPDEADQDDLVAADDSDVPLGEDEDWDSDDYADE
;
A
#
# COMPACT_ATOMS: atom_id res chain seq x y z
N MET A 1 -20.30 21.96 -25.44
CA MET A 1 -19.59 20.75 -25.85
C MET A 1 -19.79 19.73 -24.76
N THR A 2 -20.24 18.54 -25.14
CA THR A 2 -20.35 17.36 -24.27
C THR A 2 -19.03 16.60 -24.29
N PHE A 3 -18.88 15.61 -23.42
CA PHE A 3 -17.83 14.60 -23.51
C PHE A 3 -18.38 13.36 -24.20
N ALA A 4 -17.54 12.56 -24.83
CA ALA A 4 -17.92 11.20 -25.16
C ALA A 4 -17.95 10.36 -23.86
N PRO A 5 -19.03 9.61 -23.59
CA PRO A 5 -19.04 8.68 -22.47
C PRO A 5 -17.92 7.66 -22.62
N GLN A 6 -17.19 7.41 -21.53
CA GLN A 6 -16.06 6.49 -21.54
C GLN A 6 -15.81 5.91 -20.15
N ARG A 7 -15.11 4.79 -20.10
CA ARG A 7 -14.70 4.07 -18.90
C ARG A 7 -13.26 3.64 -19.04
N PHE A 8 -12.49 3.78 -17.96
CA PHE A 8 -11.10 3.36 -17.94
C PHE A 8 -10.75 2.81 -16.56
N ILE A 9 -9.75 1.94 -16.51
CA ILE A 9 -9.14 1.54 -15.24
C ILE A 9 -7.89 2.39 -15.01
N HIS A 10 -7.73 2.88 -13.79
CA HIS A 10 -6.55 3.59 -13.32
C HIS A 10 -5.84 2.74 -12.27
N ALA A 11 -4.58 2.39 -12.54
CA ALA A 11 -3.71 1.65 -11.64
C ALA A 11 -2.33 2.32 -11.53
N ALA A 12 -1.70 2.16 -10.38
CA ALA A 12 -0.37 2.69 -10.07
C ALA A 12 0.33 1.76 -9.07
N ASN A 13 1.63 1.98 -8.83
CA ASN A 13 2.38 1.33 -7.76
C ASN A 13 2.30 -0.22 -7.75
N ILE A 14 2.15 -0.84 -8.93
CA ILE A 14 2.02 -2.30 -9.07
C ILE A 14 3.28 -3.01 -8.57
N ARG A 15 4.45 -2.41 -8.81
CA ARG A 15 5.77 -2.93 -8.38
C ARG A 15 5.94 -4.42 -8.69
N LEU A 16 5.70 -4.77 -9.95
CA LEU A 16 5.75 -6.14 -10.46
C LEU A 16 7.02 -6.88 -10.06
N ASP A 17 6.83 -8.14 -9.69
CA ASP A 17 7.88 -9.08 -9.29
C ASP A 17 8.65 -8.67 -8.03
N VAL A 18 8.10 -7.75 -7.24
CA VAL A 18 8.56 -7.53 -5.88
C VAL A 18 7.71 -8.40 -4.95
N PRO A 19 8.32 -9.34 -4.21
CA PRO A 19 7.57 -10.27 -3.37
C PRO A 19 6.90 -9.53 -2.21
N VAL A 20 5.80 -10.12 -1.76
CA VAL A 20 5.16 -9.75 -0.50
C VAL A 20 5.98 -10.34 0.66
N SER A 21 6.24 -9.53 1.68
CA SER A 21 6.94 -9.94 2.89
C SER A 21 5.96 -10.16 4.03
N VAL A 22 6.05 -11.32 4.67
CA VAL A 22 5.32 -11.68 5.87
C VAL A 22 6.31 -12.19 6.92
N ASP A 23 6.12 -11.77 8.17
CA ASP A 23 6.90 -12.24 9.32
C ASP A 23 6.04 -13.28 10.04
N THR A 24 6.38 -14.56 9.90
CA THR A 24 5.59 -15.66 10.44
C THR A 24 6.45 -16.57 11.31
N GLY A 25 5.87 -17.06 12.41
CA GLY A 25 6.54 -18.01 13.30
C GLY A 25 6.76 -19.39 12.68
N GLU A 26 6.05 -19.70 11.59
CA GLU A 26 6.13 -20.98 10.88
C GLU A 26 6.84 -20.88 9.52
N GLU A 27 7.47 -21.98 9.10
CA GLU A 27 7.96 -22.13 7.73
C GLU A 27 6.78 -22.21 6.76
N LEU A 28 6.75 -21.30 5.79
CA LEU A 28 5.75 -21.33 4.73
C LEU A 28 5.90 -22.59 3.88
N SER A 29 4.77 -23.20 3.51
CA SER A 29 4.77 -24.22 2.47
C SER A 29 5.29 -23.66 1.15
N ASP A 30 5.84 -24.51 0.28
CA ASP A 30 6.31 -24.08 -1.05
C ASP A 30 5.21 -23.41 -1.88
N GLU A 31 3.96 -23.87 -1.73
CA GLU A 31 2.79 -23.29 -2.38
C GLU A 31 2.53 -21.87 -1.91
N LEU A 32 2.52 -21.63 -0.59
CA LEU A 32 2.32 -20.29 -0.03
C LEU A 32 3.47 -19.38 -0.40
N ARG A 33 4.72 -19.84 -0.31
CA ARG A 33 5.90 -19.06 -0.70
C ARG A 33 5.78 -18.58 -2.14
N LEU A 34 5.37 -19.46 -3.06
CA LEU A 34 5.16 -19.10 -4.46
C LEU A 34 4.03 -18.07 -4.60
N LEU A 35 2.92 -18.19 -3.87
CA LEU A 35 1.84 -17.20 -3.89
C LEU A 35 2.30 -15.81 -3.43
N PHE A 36 3.14 -15.72 -2.38
CA PHE A 36 3.70 -14.45 -1.92
C PHE A 36 4.71 -13.85 -2.91
N GLU A 37 5.53 -14.70 -3.56
CA GLU A 37 6.43 -14.29 -4.64
C GLU A 37 5.65 -13.78 -5.86
N ASP A 38 4.51 -14.39 -6.14
CA ASP A 38 3.71 -14.14 -7.34
C ASP A 38 2.64 -13.06 -7.13
N ALA A 39 2.36 -12.66 -5.89
CA ALA A 39 1.23 -11.81 -5.53
C ALA A 39 1.13 -10.50 -6.34
N THR A 40 2.25 -9.79 -6.54
CA THR A 40 2.24 -8.56 -7.35
C THR A 40 1.95 -8.84 -8.82
N THR A 41 2.45 -9.95 -9.36
CA THR A 41 2.15 -10.42 -10.72
C THR A 41 0.68 -10.82 -10.85
N GLY A 42 0.15 -11.61 -9.90
CA GLY A 42 -1.26 -11.99 -9.87
C GLY A 42 -2.20 -10.79 -9.77
N SER A 43 -1.83 -9.77 -8.98
CA SER A 43 -2.62 -8.54 -8.90
C SER A 43 -2.68 -7.78 -10.23
N PHE A 44 -1.59 -7.77 -11.01
CA PHE A 44 -1.58 -7.17 -12.36
C PHE A 44 -2.39 -7.98 -13.36
N GLU A 45 -2.30 -9.30 -13.33
CA GLU A 45 -3.16 -10.18 -14.15
C GLU A 45 -4.64 -9.93 -13.86
N ARG A 46 -5.00 -9.72 -12.59
CA ARG A 46 -6.35 -9.32 -12.20
C ARG A 46 -6.75 -7.95 -12.74
N VAL A 47 -5.85 -6.95 -12.73
CA VAL A 47 -6.10 -5.66 -13.39
C VAL A 47 -6.38 -5.84 -14.88
N VAL A 48 -5.59 -6.66 -15.58
CA VAL A 48 -5.78 -6.96 -17.01
C VAL A 48 -7.13 -7.62 -17.25
N LEU A 49 -7.49 -8.63 -16.46
CA LEU A 49 -8.77 -9.32 -16.54
C LEU A 49 -9.94 -8.34 -16.34
N GLU A 50 -9.87 -7.50 -15.31
CA GLU A 50 -10.92 -6.52 -15.00
C GLU A 50 -11.05 -5.45 -16.10
N CYS A 51 -9.98 -5.11 -16.82
CA CYS A 51 -10.08 -4.25 -18.01
C CYS A 51 -10.93 -4.92 -19.10
N ILE A 52 -10.66 -6.19 -19.36
CA ILE A 52 -11.34 -6.97 -20.41
C ILE A 52 -12.80 -7.24 -20.02
N GLU A 53 -13.06 -7.74 -18.81
CA GLU A 53 -14.41 -8.08 -18.34
C GLU A 53 -15.33 -6.86 -18.28
N ARG A 54 -14.78 -5.67 -18.00
CA ARG A 54 -15.53 -4.42 -17.93
C ARG A 54 -15.57 -3.66 -19.25
N ASP A 55 -14.91 -4.17 -20.28
CA ASP A 55 -14.89 -3.60 -21.64
C ASP A 55 -14.46 -2.12 -21.62
N VAL A 56 -13.34 -1.84 -20.95
CA VAL A 56 -12.87 -0.46 -20.75
C VAL A 56 -12.23 0.10 -22.01
N ASP A 57 -12.34 1.42 -22.22
CA ASP A 57 -11.76 2.10 -23.39
C ASP A 57 -10.22 2.14 -23.32
N PHE A 58 -9.67 2.24 -22.10
CA PHE A 58 -8.22 2.19 -21.87
C PHE A 58 -7.86 1.81 -20.43
N LEU A 59 -6.60 1.39 -20.27
CA LEU A 59 -5.90 1.27 -18.99
C LEU A 59 -4.92 2.44 -18.83
N LEU A 60 -5.00 3.15 -17.71
CA LEU A 60 -4.05 4.18 -17.32
C LEU A 60 -3.12 3.63 -16.22
N LEU A 61 -1.83 3.55 -16.55
CA LEU A 61 -0.76 3.17 -15.63
C LEU A 61 0.05 4.41 -15.24
N SER A 62 -0.14 4.92 -14.02
CA SER A 62 0.46 6.18 -13.57
C SER A 62 1.71 6.00 -12.71
N GLY A 63 2.62 5.13 -13.12
CA GLY A 63 3.97 5.01 -12.58
C GLY A 63 4.17 3.97 -11.48
N ASN A 64 5.44 3.67 -11.21
CA ASN A 64 5.92 2.63 -10.30
C ASN A 64 5.37 1.23 -10.62
N ILE A 65 5.32 0.89 -11.92
CA ILE A 65 4.80 -0.39 -12.41
C ILE A 65 5.78 -1.54 -12.15
N PHE A 66 7.08 -1.26 -12.24
CA PHE A 66 8.16 -2.16 -11.87
C PHE A 66 9.33 -1.38 -11.26
N ILE A 67 10.34 -2.08 -10.75
CA ILE A 67 11.56 -1.46 -10.22
C ILE A 67 12.72 -1.75 -11.17
N GLU A 68 13.22 -0.73 -11.87
CA GLU A 68 14.32 -0.88 -12.83
C GLU A 68 15.63 -1.32 -12.15
N ALA A 69 15.84 -0.92 -10.89
CA ALA A 69 17.01 -1.32 -10.13
C ALA A 69 17.13 -2.86 -9.98
N ASP A 70 15.99 -3.56 -9.94
CA ASP A 70 15.93 -5.01 -9.77
C ASP A 70 16.18 -5.76 -11.09
N ARG A 71 16.01 -5.08 -12.23
CA ARG A 71 16.19 -5.64 -13.59
C ARG A 71 15.44 -6.97 -13.79
N SER A 72 14.26 -7.09 -13.19
CA SER A 72 13.46 -8.31 -13.29
C SER A 72 13.03 -8.58 -14.74
N LEU A 73 13.46 -9.73 -15.26
CA LEU A 73 12.97 -10.23 -16.54
C LEU A 73 11.52 -10.73 -16.42
N ARG A 74 11.17 -11.30 -15.27
CA ARG A 74 9.84 -11.84 -15.00
C ARG A 74 8.78 -10.74 -15.01
N ALA A 75 9.06 -9.59 -14.39
CA ALA A 75 8.20 -8.40 -14.46
C ALA A 75 7.97 -7.93 -15.90
N ARG A 76 9.03 -7.85 -16.71
CA ARG A 76 8.94 -7.41 -18.12
C ARG A 76 8.13 -8.39 -18.98
N LEU A 77 8.29 -9.69 -18.77
CA LEU A 77 7.52 -10.72 -19.47
C LEU A 77 6.04 -10.69 -19.06
N ALA A 78 5.74 -10.53 -17.77
CA ALA A 78 4.37 -10.36 -17.28
C ALA A 78 3.69 -9.14 -17.91
N LEU A 79 4.39 -8.00 -17.97
CA LEU A 79 3.92 -6.79 -18.65
C LEU A 79 3.57 -7.03 -20.12
N LEU A 80 4.51 -7.60 -20.88
CA LEU A 80 4.30 -7.87 -22.31
C LEU A 80 3.12 -8.82 -22.54
N ARG A 81 2.98 -9.86 -21.71
CA ARG A 81 1.83 -10.78 -21.77
C ARG A 81 0.51 -10.07 -21.48
N GLY A 82 0.46 -9.25 -20.43
CA GLY A 82 -0.73 -8.48 -20.08
C GLY A 82 -1.11 -7.48 -21.17
N PHE A 83 -0.13 -6.75 -21.72
CA PHE A 83 -0.38 -5.80 -22.80
C PHE A 83 -0.84 -6.47 -24.08
N GLU A 84 -0.32 -7.65 -24.42
CA GLU A 84 -0.77 -8.40 -25.58
C GLU A 84 -2.22 -8.90 -25.42
N GLN A 85 -2.62 -9.31 -24.22
CA GLN A 85 -4.02 -9.64 -23.93
C GLN A 85 -4.93 -8.43 -24.11
N LEU A 86 -4.53 -7.26 -23.59
CA LEU A 86 -5.27 -6.01 -23.79
C LEU A 86 -5.29 -5.58 -25.27
N ASN A 87 -4.21 -5.83 -26.01
CA ASN A 87 -4.13 -5.54 -27.44
C ASN A 87 -5.14 -6.39 -28.24
N GLN A 88 -5.26 -7.67 -27.91
CA GLN A 88 -6.25 -8.57 -28.52
C GLN A 88 -7.70 -8.16 -28.21
N ALA A 89 -7.92 -7.52 -27.06
CA ALA A 89 -9.20 -6.94 -26.68
C ALA A 89 -9.41 -5.51 -27.19
N GLU A 90 -8.47 -4.97 -28.00
CA GLU A 90 -8.51 -3.61 -28.54
C GLU A 90 -8.51 -2.49 -27.47
N ILE A 91 -7.96 -2.79 -26.29
CA ILE A 91 -7.86 -1.86 -25.15
C ILE A 91 -6.54 -1.10 -25.22
N THR A 92 -6.60 0.23 -25.25
CA THR A 92 -5.40 1.09 -25.24
C THR A 92 -4.76 1.13 -23.86
N VAL A 93 -3.43 1.17 -23.78
CA VAL A 93 -2.70 1.32 -22.51
C VAL A 93 -1.89 2.60 -22.54
N PHE A 94 -2.22 3.54 -21.66
CA PHE A 94 -1.42 4.73 -21.42
C PHE A 94 -0.50 4.51 -20.24
N VAL A 95 0.80 4.66 -20.46
CA VAL A 95 1.83 4.53 -19.43
C VAL A 95 2.46 5.88 -19.17
N ILE A 96 2.47 6.27 -17.90
CA ILE A 96 3.24 7.41 -17.42
C ILE A 96 4.31 6.87 -16.48
N PRO A 97 5.59 6.92 -16.89
CA PRO A 97 6.71 6.46 -16.07
C PRO A 97 6.75 7.12 -14.68
N GLY A 98 7.10 6.34 -13.67
CA GLY A 98 7.34 6.80 -12.30
C GLY A 98 8.82 6.85 -11.95
N ASP A 99 9.10 7.00 -10.65
CA ASP A 99 10.46 7.11 -10.14
C ASP A 99 11.20 5.77 -10.16
N SER A 100 10.48 4.65 -9.94
CA SER A 100 11.06 3.30 -9.91
C SER A 100 11.22 2.69 -11.31
N ASP A 101 10.42 3.15 -12.27
CA ASP A 101 10.37 2.72 -13.66
C ASP A 101 10.55 3.93 -14.60
N PRO A 102 11.75 4.55 -14.61
CA PRO A 102 11.98 5.78 -15.35
C PRO A 102 11.78 5.59 -16.86
N PRO A 103 11.57 6.68 -17.64
CA PRO A 103 11.29 6.58 -19.07
C PRO A 103 12.33 5.76 -19.87
N GLU A 104 13.61 5.80 -19.46
CA GLU A 104 14.68 5.01 -20.05
C GLU A 104 14.47 3.49 -19.87
N ALA A 105 13.89 3.08 -18.74
CA ALA A 105 13.56 1.68 -18.48
C ALA A 105 12.50 1.18 -19.46
N TRP A 106 11.44 1.97 -19.69
CA TRP A 106 10.41 1.67 -20.68
C TRP A 106 10.94 1.58 -22.10
N ARG A 107 11.88 2.46 -22.50
CA ARG A 107 12.55 2.37 -23.82
C ARG A 107 13.37 1.10 -23.99
N SER A 108 13.77 0.46 -22.89
CA SER A 108 14.56 -0.77 -22.92
C SER A 108 13.71 -2.04 -23.07
N ILE A 109 12.38 -1.92 -22.95
CA ILE A 109 11.46 -3.04 -23.16
C ILE A 109 11.30 -3.23 -24.68
N PRO A 110 11.75 -4.36 -25.24
CA PRO A 110 11.63 -4.61 -26.68
C PRO A 110 10.17 -4.88 -27.04
N ASP A 111 9.81 -4.51 -28.27
CA ASP A 111 8.56 -4.94 -28.92
C ASP A 111 7.29 -4.71 -28.10
N LEU A 112 7.14 -3.52 -27.50
CA LEU A 112 5.89 -3.12 -26.87
C LEU A 112 4.73 -3.23 -27.88
N PRO A 113 3.61 -3.87 -27.50
CA PRO A 113 2.44 -3.97 -28.37
C PRO A 113 1.92 -2.60 -28.83
N PRO A 114 1.29 -2.50 -30.01
CA PRO A 114 0.92 -1.22 -30.62
C PRO A 114 -0.17 -0.44 -29.85
N ASN A 115 -0.91 -1.10 -28.97
CA ASN A 115 -1.87 -0.47 -28.07
C ASN A 115 -1.21 0.26 -26.88
N VAL A 116 0.09 0.12 -26.66
CA VAL A 116 0.81 0.74 -25.54
C VAL A 116 1.43 2.06 -25.96
N ALA A 117 1.00 3.15 -25.31
CA ALA A 117 1.53 4.48 -25.50
C ALA A 117 2.19 4.99 -24.21
N VAL A 118 3.50 5.22 -24.26
CA VAL A 118 4.29 5.70 -23.11
C VAL A 118 4.52 7.22 -23.24
N ALA A 119 4.18 7.97 -22.20
CA ALA A 119 4.35 9.41 -22.16
C ALA A 119 5.79 9.77 -21.74
N TYR A 120 6.62 10.16 -22.71
CA TYR A 120 8.00 10.57 -22.48
C TYR A 120 8.07 12.08 -22.22
N SER A 121 8.84 12.51 -21.22
CA SER A 121 9.11 13.94 -20.96
C SER A 121 9.77 14.67 -22.14
N SER A 122 10.45 13.92 -23.02
CA SER A 122 11.03 14.44 -24.27
C SER A 122 9.98 14.74 -25.35
N ASN A 123 8.75 14.23 -25.22
CA ASN A 123 7.65 14.53 -26.12
C ASN A 123 6.59 15.36 -25.37
N PRO A 124 6.50 16.68 -25.63
CA PRO A 124 5.55 17.54 -24.95
C PRO A 124 4.10 17.35 -25.43
N GLU A 125 3.88 16.60 -26.52
CA GLU A 125 2.54 16.35 -27.03
C GLU A 125 1.80 15.33 -26.16
N PRO A 126 0.51 15.56 -25.85
CA PRO A 126 -0.29 14.60 -25.11
C PRO A 126 -0.50 13.33 -25.95
N LEU A 127 -0.62 12.20 -25.25
CA LEU A 127 -1.12 10.97 -25.85
C LEU A 127 -2.62 11.11 -26.08
N GLU A 128 -3.14 10.56 -27.18
CA GLU A 128 -4.53 10.75 -27.58
C GLU A 128 -5.23 9.40 -27.71
N LEU A 129 -6.43 9.31 -27.13
CA LEU A 129 -7.41 8.28 -27.46
C LEU A 129 -8.31 8.86 -28.55
N VAL A 130 -8.37 8.18 -29.69
CA VAL A 130 -9.07 8.64 -30.88
C VAL A 130 -10.11 7.60 -31.29
N ASN A 131 -11.30 8.03 -31.71
CA ASN A 131 -12.31 7.13 -32.24
C ASN A 131 -12.03 6.75 -33.71
N GLU A 132 -12.88 5.88 -34.28
CA GLU A 132 -12.77 5.44 -35.68
C GLU A 132 -12.81 6.59 -36.71
N ASP A 133 -13.48 7.70 -36.39
CA ASP A 133 -13.63 8.87 -37.27
C ASP A 133 -12.45 9.87 -37.15
N GLY A 134 -11.47 9.59 -36.29
CA GLY A 134 -10.33 10.48 -36.06
C GLY A 134 -10.59 11.60 -35.04
N LEU A 135 -11.69 11.54 -34.28
CA LEU A 135 -12.02 12.48 -33.22
C LEU A 135 -11.27 12.11 -31.93
N VAL A 136 -10.60 13.09 -31.33
CA VAL A 136 -9.90 12.94 -30.05
C VAL A 136 -10.91 12.92 -28.90
N LEU A 137 -11.05 11.76 -28.25
CA LEU A 137 -11.93 11.56 -27.10
C LEU A 137 -11.26 11.95 -25.78
N THR A 138 -10.01 11.55 -25.61
CA THR A 138 -9.22 11.76 -24.39
C THR A 138 -7.79 12.14 -24.71
N THR A 139 -7.23 13.05 -23.92
CA THR A 139 -5.80 13.39 -23.95
C THR A 139 -5.15 13.07 -22.62
N VAL A 140 -4.01 12.40 -22.64
CA VAL A 140 -3.24 12.01 -21.46
C VAL A 140 -1.85 12.64 -21.51
N ALA A 141 -1.48 13.40 -20.49
CA ALA A 141 -0.17 14.08 -20.43
C ALA A 141 0.61 13.73 -19.15
N ALA A 142 1.92 13.50 -19.30
CA ALA A 142 2.84 13.28 -18.18
C ALA A 142 3.16 14.56 -17.39
N SER A 143 2.79 15.73 -17.91
CA SER A 143 2.90 16.99 -17.19
C SER A 143 1.68 17.85 -17.48
N ALA A 144 1.28 18.69 -16.53
CA ALA A 144 0.16 19.62 -16.71
C ALA A 144 0.46 20.74 -17.73
N TRP A 145 1.60 20.68 -18.41
CA TRP A 145 2.04 21.63 -19.41
C TRP A 145 1.49 21.24 -20.80
N TYR A 146 0.38 21.87 -21.19
CA TYR A 146 -0.20 21.73 -22.53
C TYR A 146 0.27 22.87 -23.45
N GLY A 147 1.41 22.66 -24.11
CA GLY A 147 1.83 23.34 -25.35
C GLY A 147 2.33 24.79 -25.26
N GLU A 148 3.18 25.16 -26.22
CA GLU A 148 3.64 26.54 -26.48
C GLU A 148 2.49 27.45 -26.91
N ARG A 149 2.57 28.72 -26.51
CA ARG A 149 1.78 29.80 -27.09
C ARG A 149 2.17 29.94 -28.56
N ASP A 150 1.21 29.95 -29.48
CA ASP A 150 1.48 30.42 -30.82
C ASP A 150 1.96 31.89 -30.82
N ALA A 151 2.40 32.42 -31.97
CA ALA A 151 2.89 33.80 -32.09
C ALA A 151 1.85 34.89 -31.70
N PHE A 152 0.61 34.51 -31.39
CA PHE A 152 -0.49 35.36 -30.95
C PHE A 152 -0.92 35.09 -29.49
N GLY A 153 -0.26 34.17 -28.78
CA GLY A 153 -0.54 33.89 -27.37
C GLY A 153 -1.59 32.80 -27.11
N ILE A 154 -2.02 32.04 -28.13
CA ILE A 154 -3.10 31.04 -28.02
C ILE A 154 -2.49 29.66 -27.70
N ARG A 155 -2.96 29.01 -26.63
CA ARG A 155 -2.64 27.60 -26.29
C ARG A 155 -3.35 26.69 -27.30
N VAL A 156 -2.60 25.83 -28.00
CA VAL A 156 -3.19 24.80 -28.87
C VAL A 156 -3.74 23.69 -27.98
N ILE A 157 -5.05 23.67 -27.86
CA ILE A 157 -5.82 22.61 -27.20
C ILE A 157 -6.20 21.64 -28.31
N ALA A 158 -6.03 20.33 -28.08
CA ALA A 158 -6.47 19.30 -29.02
C ALA A 158 -7.84 19.66 -29.61
N ALA A 159 -7.96 19.53 -30.95
CA ALA A 159 -9.10 20.04 -31.69
C ALA A 159 -10.39 19.38 -31.18
N ALA A 160 -11.24 20.18 -30.54
CA ALA A 160 -12.63 19.80 -30.30
C ALA A 160 -13.38 19.92 -31.63
N ASP A 161 -14.31 18.99 -31.90
CA ASP A 161 -15.31 19.24 -32.93
C ASP A 161 -16.40 20.18 -32.39
N ASP A 162 -17.39 20.54 -33.21
CA ASP A 162 -18.45 21.46 -32.81
C ASP A 162 -19.36 20.92 -31.68
N GLU A 163 -19.32 19.61 -31.38
CA GLU A 163 -20.22 18.88 -30.48
C GLU A 163 -19.51 18.37 -29.21
N HIS A 164 -18.30 17.81 -29.32
CA HIS A 164 -17.54 17.12 -28.29
C HIS A 164 -16.19 17.79 -27.98
N GLN A 165 -15.90 17.93 -26.68
CA GLN A 165 -14.58 18.32 -26.21
C GLN A 165 -13.83 17.11 -25.65
N PRO A 166 -12.49 17.04 -25.81
CA PRO A 166 -11.71 15.93 -25.27
C PRO A 166 -11.66 16.01 -23.74
N PHE A 167 -11.73 14.85 -23.10
CA PHE A 167 -11.50 14.69 -21.67
C PHE A 167 -10.00 14.74 -21.39
N ARG A 168 -9.57 15.60 -20.46
CA ARG A 168 -8.14 15.87 -20.24
C ARG A 168 -7.64 15.28 -18.93
N ILE A 169 -6.65 14.39 -19.06
CA ILE A 169 -5.98 13.68 -17.98
C ILE A 169 -4.54 14.17 -17.89
N SER A 170 -4.10 14.57 -16.69
CA SER A 170 -2.67 14.75 -16.39
C SER A 170 -2.26 13.91 -15.21
N VAL A 171 -0.99 13.48 -15.18
CA VAL A 171 -0.40 12.88 -13.98
C VAL A 171 0.49 13.88 -13.24
N ILE A 172 0.40 13.89 -11.92
CA ILE A 172 1.34 14.58 -11.03
C ILE A 172 1.88 13.59 -10.00
N SER A 173 3.08 13.86 -9.50
CA SER A 173 3.64 13.18 -8.32
C SER A 173 3.85 14.17 -7.18
N GLU A 174 3.94 13.65 -5.96
CA GLU A 174 4.35 14.46 -4.80
C GLU A 174 5.71 15.14 -5.02
N ALA A 175 6.67 14.42 -5.60
CA ALA A 175 7.98 14.97 -5.93
C ALA A 175 7.90 16.22 -6.83
N LYS A 176 6.96 16.25 -7.80
CA LYS A 176 6.73 17.43 -8.65
C LYS A 176 6.11 18.58 -7.87
N PHE A 177 5.21 18.30 -6.92
CA PHE A 177 4.68 19.33 -6.04
C PHE A 177 5.79 19.94 -5.16
N GLU A 178 6.65 19.11 -4.57
CA GLU A 178 7.80 19.60 -3.80
C GLU A 178 8.74 20.44 -4.65
N GLU A 179 9.02 20.02 -5.89
CA GLU A 179 9.85 20.77 -6.82
C GLU A 179 9.25 22.14 -7.14
N ALA A 180 7.93 22.20 -7.43
CA ALA A 180 7.21 23.45 -7.66
C ALA A 180 7.28 24.37 -6.42
N ARG A 181 7.10 23.81 -5.23
CA ARG A 181 7.22 24.53 -3.96
C ARG A 181 8.62 25.09 -3.74
N ARG A 182 9.68 24.31 -4.04
CA ARG A 182 11.07 24.78 -3.98
C ARG A 182 11.33 25.90 -4.98
N MET A 183 10.86 25.78 -6.22
CA MET A 183 11.02 26.82 -7.24
C MET A 183 10.30 28.12 -6.85
N ALA A 184 9.09 28.02 -6.27
CA ALA A 184 8.35 29.18 -5.78
C ALA A 184 9.07 29.89 -4.62
N ALA A 185 9.67 29.14 -3.69
CA ALA A 185 10.47 29.70 -2.60
C ALA A 185 11.69 30.47 -3.11
N VAL A 186 12.44 29.89 -4.07
CA VAL A 186 13.59 30.55 -4.69
C VAL A 186 13.15 31.80 -5.47
N SER A 187 12.03 31.75 -6.19
CA SER A 187 11.49 32.92 -6.91
C SER A 187 11.05 34.03 -5.95
N GLY A 188 10.52 33.70 -4.78
CA GLY A 188 10.16 34.66 -3.73
C GLY A 188 11.39 35.36 -3.14
N GLU A 189 12.43 34.59 -2.82
CA GLU A 189 13.71 35.13 -2.30
C GLU A 189 14.42 36.03 -3.32
N VAL A 190 14.46 35.63 -4.60
CA VAL A 190 15.05 36.44 -5.68
C VAL A 190 14.24 37.72 -5.92
N SER A 191 12.92 37.67 -5.76
CA SER A 191 12.05 38.85 -5.87
C SER A 191 12.28 39.82 -4.72
N ASP A 192 12.46 39.32 -3.50
CA ASP A 192 12.79 40.13 -2.32
C ASP A 192 14.21 40.70 -2.38
N GLU A 193 15.18 39.98 -2.93
CA GLU A 193 16.54 40.49 -3.20
C GLU A 193 16.54 41.57 -4.28
N LEU A 194 15.75 41.41 -5.35
CA LEU A 194 15.59 42.42 -6.40
C LEU A 194 14.78 43.63 -5.92
N LEU A 195 13.78 43.44 -5.07
CA LEU A 195 13.05 44.54 -4.41
C LEU A 195 13.95 45.29 -3.42
N ALA A 196 14.77 44.59 -2.65
CA ALA A 196 15.77 45.18 -1.76
C ALA A 196 16.88 45.92 -2.54
N ALA A 197 17.34 45.36 -3.66
CA ALA A 197 18.30 46.00 -4.56
C ALA A 197 17.69 47.20 -5.32
N SER A 198 16.41 47.14 -5.68
CA SER A 198 15.69 48.23 -6.34
C SER A 198 15.37 49.39 -5.39
N LEU A 199 15.19 49.12 -4.09
CA LEU A 199 15.05 50.14 -3.06
C LEU A 199 16.38 50.84 -2.72
N GLN A 200 17.52 50.17 -2.93
CA GLN A 200 18.85 50.80 -2.79
C GLN A 200 19.28 51.65 -3.99
N ASN A 201 18.68 51.44 -5.18
CA ASN A 201 19.05 52.15 -6.41
C ASN A 201 18.15 53.35 -6.78
N SER A 202 17.21 53.78 -5.93
CA SER A 202 16.43 55.02 -6.16
C SER A 202 17.15 56.33 -5.80
N ALA A 203 18.48 56.31 -5.70
CA ALA A 203 19.28 57.52 -5.59
C ALA A 203 20.53 57.41 -6.47
N ILE A 204 20.38 57.69 -7.77
CA ILE A 204 21.30 58.45 -8.63
C ILE A 204 20.63 58.50 -10.01
N GLY A 205 20.18 59.70 -10.41
CA GLY A 205 19.88 59.99 -11.81
C GLY A 205 21.16 60.38 -12.53
N ASP A 206 21.32 59.95 -13.78
CA ASP A 206 21.51 60.88 -14.88
C ASP A 206 21.28 60.19 -16.25
N ALA A 207 20.98 61.03 -17.24
CA ALA A 207 20.45 60.72 -18.55
C ALA A 207 21.42 60.03 -19.54
N ALA A 208 20.88 59.15 -20.40
CA ALA A 208 21.23 59.06 -21.83
C ALA A 208 20.29 58.09 -22.59
N GLU A 209 19.53 58.63 -23.55
CA GLU A 209 19.02 57.94 -24.75
C GLU A 209 19.95 58.29 -25.94
N PRO A 210 19.81 57.69 -27.13
CA PRO A 210 19.51 56.29 -27.48
C PRO A 210 20.47 55.79 -28.59
N ASP A 211 20.36 54.52 -29.04
CA ASP A 211 20.56 54.26 -30.47
C ASP A 211 19.83 53.00 -30.98
N VAL A 212 19.18 53.19 -32.13
CA VAL A 212 18.28 52.27 -32.83
C VAL A 212 18.90 51.93 -34.18
N VAL A 213 19.18 50.65 -34.45
CA VAL A 213 19.25 50.04 -35.80
C VAL A 213 19.05 48.53 -35.58
N GLY A 214 18.08 47.78 -36.11
CA GLY A 214 17.33 47.90 -37.36
C GLY A 214 17.77 46.81 -38.33
N SER A 215 17.06 45.67 -38.42
CA SER A 215 16.51 45.12 -39.68
C SER A 215 16.37 43.58 -39.75
N HIS A 216 15.10 43.18 -39.93
CA HIS A 216 14.57 42.25 -40.93
C HIS A 216 15.00 40.78 -40.94
N GLY A 217 14.05 39.92 -40.54
CA GLY A 217 14.05 38.49 -40.82
C GLY A 217 13.55 38.11 -42.22
N LYS A 218 13.62 36.81 -42.51
CA LYS A 218 12.78 36.13 -43.51
C LYS A 218 12.60 34.64 -43.17
N ARG A 219 11.34 34.21 -43.20
CA ARG A 219 10.80 32.83 -43.06
C ARG A 219 11.32 31.87 -44.14
N VAL A 220 11.29 30.54 -43.89
CA VAL A 220 10.31 29.57 -44.47
C VAL A 220 10.64 28.10 -44.09
N ARG A 221 9.55 27.38 -43.77
CA ARG A 221 9.17 25.94 -43.70
C ARG A 221 10.12 24.79 -44.11
N LEU A 222 10.08 23.75 -43.25
CA LEU A 222 9.91 22.29 -43.46
C LEU A 222 10.09 21.72 -44.88
N THR A 223 11.00 20.75 -45.06
CA THR A 223 10.73 19.28 -45.21
C THR A 223 11.99 18.55 -45.72
N ASP A 224 12.29 17.39 -45.11
CA ASP A 224 13.12 16.25 -45.56
C ASP A 224 14.60 16.47 -45.96
N PRO A 225 15.48 15.48 -45.72
CA PRO A 225 15.81 14.57 -46.82
C PRO A 225 16.14 13.12 -46.43
N GLY A 226 15.60 12.18 -47.21
CA GLY A 226 16.27 10.91 -47.51
C GLY A 226 17.28 11.08 -48.66
N HIS A 227 18.36 10.29 -48.58
CA HIS A 227 19.28 9.80 -49.63
C HIS A 227 19.77 10.77 -50.74
N ASP A 228 21.08 10.96 -50.87
CA ASP A 228 21.85 10.15 -51.84
C ASP A 228 23.38 10.34 -51.75
N SER A 229 24.07 9.22 -52.04
CA SER A 229 25.41 9.02 -52.62
C SER A 229 26.55 10.02 -52.41
N LEU A 230 27.73 9.52 -52.02
CA LEU A 230 28.98 9.69 -52.78
C LEU A 230 30.07 8.72 -52.30
N ASP A 231 30.64 8.01 -53.29
CA ASP A 231 31.68 6.99 -53.23
C ASP A 231 33.01 7.44 -52.59
N SER A 232 33.72 6.48 -51.98
CA SER A 232 35.11 6.15 -52.36
C SER A 232 35.62 4.90 -51.65
N ASP A 233 35.74 3.81 -52.41
CA ASP A 233 36.86 2.85 -52.50
C ASP A 233 37.81 2.66 -51.29
N LEU A 234 37.96 1.40 -50.84
CA LEU A 234 39.17 0.57 -51.06
C LEU A 234 39.08 -0.81 -50.34
N ASP A 235 39.18 -1.86 -51.16
CA ASP A 235 39.79 -3.21 -51.02
C ASP A 235 39.66 -3.99 -49.69
N GLU A 236 38.89 -5.08 -49.69
CA GLU A 236 39.29 -6.46 -50.06
C GLU A 236 40.32 -7.12 -49.10
N THR A 237 39.86 -8.10 -48.32
CA THR A 237 40.40 -9.47 -48.31
C THR A 237 39.46 -10.40 -47.54
N SER A 238 38.79 -11.25 -48.31
CA SER A 238 38.14 -12.50 -47.90
C SER A 238 39.19 -13.57 -47.58
N GLU A 239 38.89 -14.46 -46.63
CA GLU A 239 39.08 -15.91 -46.81
C GLU A 239 38.35 -16.67 -45.68
N ASP A 240 37.34 -17.42 -46.11
CA ASP A 240 36.97 -18.80 -45.76
C ASP A 240 36.92 -19.25 -44.29
N LEU A 241 35.78 -19.87 -43.92
CA LEU A 241 35.74 -21.26 -43.43
C LEU A 241 34.28 -21.74 -43.35
N GLU A 242 33.90 -22.56 -44.34
CA GLU A 242 32.75 -23.46 -44.29
C GLU A 242 33.04 -24.69 -43.41
N SER A 243 31.94 -25.31 -42.97
CA SER A 243 31.74 -26.73 -42.67
C SER A 243 32.19 -27.28 -41.31
N MET A 244 31.20 -27.63 -40.49
CA MET A 244 31.15 -28.94 -39.83
C MET A 244 29.71 -29.27 -39.39
N GLU A 245 29.04 -30.13 -40.17
CA GLU A 245 27.91 -30.94 -39.73
C GLU A 245 28.39 -32.09 -38.82
N GLY A 246 27.58 -32.46 -37.83
CA GLY A 246 27.83 -33.65 -37.02
C GLY A 246 26.78 -33.87 -35.91
N LEU A 247 25.66 -34.49 -36.29
CA LEU A 247 24.88 -35.52 -35.57
C LEU A 247 24.81 -35.47 -34.03
N ALA A 248 23.59 -35.33 -33.49
CA ALA A 248 23.01 -36.29 -32.55
C ALA A 248 21.51 -36.01 -32.34
N ASP A 249 20.71 -37.05 -32.57
CA ASP A 249 19.35 -37.27 -32.07
C ASP A 249 19.38 -37.30 -30.53
N PRO A 250 18.35 -36.76 -29.84
CA PRO A 250 17.56 -37.70 -29.03
C PRO A 250 16.07 -37.34 -28.97
N ASP A 251 15.24 -38.17 -29.62
CA ASP A 251 14.03 -38.68 -28.97
C ASP A 251 14.40 -39.36 -27.63
N ASP A 252 13.50 -39.23 -26.64
CA ASP A 252 13.55 -39.71 -25.24
C ASP A 252 14.10 -38.71 -24.19
N VAL A 253 13.24 -37.78 -23.76
CA VAL A 253 13.17 -37.40 -22.33
C VAL A 253 11.73 -37.06 -21.92
N ASP A 254 11.33 -37.69 -20.83
CA ASP A 254 10.01 -37.76 -20.19
C ASP A 254 9.20 -36.46 -20.11
N GLU A 255 7.91 -36.57 -20.48
CA GLU A 255 6.85 -35.66 -20.05
C GLU A 255 6.71 -35.75 -18.52
N ALA A 256 7.19 -34.73 -17.81
CA ALA A 256 6.79 -34.44 -16.45
C ALA A 256 5.65 -33.41 -16.50
N ASP A 257 4.50 -33.80 -15.96
CA ASP A 257 3.30 -32.98 -15.80
C ASP A 257 3.60 -31.66 -15.08
N GLU A 258 3.49 -30.53 -15.78
CA GLU A 258 3.21 -29.23 -15.15
C GLU A 258 1.69 -29.16 -14.87
N PRO A 259 1.25 -28.91 -13.63
CA PRO A 259 -0.17 -28.72 -13.38
C PRO A 259 -0.60 -27.37 -13.93
N GLY A 260 -1.31 -27.41 -15.06
CA GLY A 260 -2.03 -26.26 -15.59
C GLY A 260 -3.11 -25.82 -14.60
N PHE A 261 -3.12 -24.53 -14.27
CA PHE A 261 -4.22 -23.85 -13.61
C PHE A 261 -5.45 -23.85 -14.54
N SER A 262 -6.19 -24.96 -14.58
CA SER A 262 -7.48 -25.07 -15.26
C SER A 262 -8.54 -25.64 -14.33
N GLU A 263 -8.93 -24.87 -13.33
CA GLU A 263 -10.20 -25.06 -12.61
C GLU A 263 -10.58 -23.73 -11.94
N LEU A 264 -10.84 -22.71 -12.76
CA LEU A 264 -11.68 -21.58 -12.33
C LEU A 264 -13.13 -22.01 -12.54
N GLU A 265 -13.79 -22.38 -11.44
CA GLU A 265 -15.24 -22.57 -11.40
C GLU A 265 -15.93 -21.34 -11.99
N GLU A 266 -16.93 -21.56 -12.85
CA GLU A 266 -17.83 -20.52 -13.38
C GLU A 266 -18.50 -19.79 -12.21
N ILE A 267 -17.95 -18.64 -11.83
CA ILE A 267 -18.58 -17.74 -10.85
C ILE A 267 -19.74 -17.03 -11.56
N ASP A 268 -20.96 -17.36 -11.12
CA ASP A 268 -22.23 -16.75 -11.53
C ASP A 268 -22.17 -15.21 -11.41
N ALA A 269 -21.98 -14.54 -12.56
CA ALA A 269 -21.80 -13.10 -12.71
C ALA A 269 -23.04 -12.24 -12.40
N SER A 270 -24.05 -12.77 -11.71
CA SER A 270 -25.35 -12.12 -11.56
C SER A 270 -25.66 -11.50 -10.19
N ARG A 271 -24.70 -11.47 -9.23
CA ARG A 271 -24.91 -10.85 -7.91
C ARG A 271 -23.71 -10.05 -7.40
N HIS A 272 -23.36 -8.98 -8.12
CA HIS A 272 -22.55 -7.91 -7.54
C HIS A 272 -23.46 -6.94 -6.76
N GLU A 273 -23.62 -7.19 -5.46
CA GLU A 273 -24.11 -6.15 -4.56
C GLU A 273 -23.07 -5.03 -4.54
N SER A 274 -23.41 -4.01 -5.30
CA SER A 274 -22.66 -2.78 -5.44
C SER A 274 -22.69 -2.06 -4.09
N ILE A 275 -21.54 -1.73 -3.53
CA ILE A 275 -21.47 -0.60 -2.60
C ILE A 275 -21.21 0.64 -3.46
N PRO A 276 -22.24 1.40 -3.85
CA PRO A 276 -22.01 2.68 -4.50
C PRO A 276 -21.42 3.61 -3.43
N ILE A 277 -20.15 3.95 -3.54
CA ILE A 277 -19.75 5.28 -3.07
C ILE A 277 -20.37 6.25 -4.08
N HIS A 278 -21.59 6.68 -3.78
CA HIS A 278 -22.03 7.99 -4.21
C HIS A 278 -21.11 8.97 -3.50
N ILE A 279 -20.16 9.57 -4.22
CA ILE A 279 -19.68 10.89 -3.80
C ILE A 279 -20.81 11.85 -4.15
N ASP A 280 -21.86 11.82 -3.35
CA ASP A 280 -22.87 12.86 -3.35
C ASP A 280 -22.13 14.16 -2.98
N ARG A 281 -22.31 15.20 -3.78
CA ARG A 281 -21.75 16.54 -3.53
C ARG A 281 -22.30 17.19 -2.24
N SER A 282 -23.04 16.44 -1.42
CA SER A 282 -23.79 16.94 -0.26
C SER A 282 -23.27 16.47 1.11
N GLU A 283 -22.34 15.50 1.18
CA GLU A 283 -21.63 15.20 2.42
C GLU A 283 -20.34 16.00 2.47
N ASN A 284 -20.42 17.16 3.12
CA ASN A 284 -19.35 18.13 3.32
C ASN A 284 -18.06 17.47 3.89
N PRO A 285 -17.08 17.08 3.05
CA PRO A 285 -15.78 16.70 3.55
C PRO A 285 -15.09 18.01 3.94
N SER A 286 -14.20 18.00 4.92
CA SER A 286 -13.30 19.16 5.05
C SER A 286 -12.65 19.41 3.67
N ALA A 287 -12.51 20.67 3.25
CA ALA A 287 -12.13 21.00 1.87
C ALA A 287 -10.77 20.41 1.43
N THR A 288 -10.00 19.88 2.38
CA THR A 288 -8.65 19.37 2.17
C THR A 288 -8.44 17.92 2.60
N ASP A 289 -9.33 17.26 3.35
CA ASP A 289 -9.27 15.83 3.70
C ASP A 289 -7.86 15.18 3.76
N GLY A 290 -6.98 15.72 4.62
CA GLY A 290 -5.61 15.24 4.82
C GLY A 290 -4.53 15.79 3.86
N TRP A 291 -4.94 16.53 2.82
CA TRP A 291 -4.05 17.22 1.89
C TRP A 291 -3.63 18.60 2.43
N ASP A 292 -2.39 19.00 2.17
CA ASP A 292 -1.86 20.32 2.53
C ASP A 292 -2.59 21.44 1.76
N ASP A 293 -2.93 22.55 2.41
CA ASP A 293 -3.61 23.69 1.78
C ASP A 293 -2.82 24.24 0.57
N ALA A 294 -1.47 24.23 0.68
CA ALA A 294 -0.61 24.65 -0.42
C ALA A 294 -0.67 23.68 -1.61
N PHE A 295 -0.81 22.39 -1.35
CA PHE A 295 -1.02 21.38 -2.39
C PHE A 295 -2.36 21.58 -3.09
N VAL A 296 -3.43 21.78 -2.32
CA VAL A 296 -4.78 22.04 -2.82
C VAL A 296 -4.80 23.29 -3.72
N ALA A 297 -4.16 24.37 -3.31
CA ALA A 297 -4.06 25.59 -4.12
C ALA A 297 -3.28 25.38 -5.42
N TRP A 298 -2.14 24.67 -5.36
CA TRP A 298 -1.35 24.35 -6.54
C TRP A 298 -2.09 23.45 -7.53
N VAL A 299 -2.86 22.48 -7.02
CA VAL A 299 -3.72 21.61 -7.84
C VAL A 299 -4.80 22.41 -8.55
N ASP A 300 -5.45 23.37 -7.90
CA ASP A 300 -6.45 24.24 -8.55
C ASP A 300 -5.86 25.00 -9.73
N GLU A 301 -4.72 25.66 -9.50
CA GLU A 301 -4.03 26.43 -10.52
C GLU A 301 -3.66 25.52 -11.70
N THR A 302 -3.07 24.37 -11.40
CA THR A 302 -2.67 23.35 -12.37
C THR A 302 -3.85 22.86 -13.21
N MET A 303 -4.96 22.50 -12.57
CA MET A 303 -6.17 22.04 -13.25
C MET A 303 -6.83 23.14 -14.07
N HIS A 304 -6.88 24.37 -13.54
CA HIS A 304 -7.47 25.50 -14.24
C HIS A 304 -6.66 25.88 -15.49
N GLU A 305 -5.34 26.00 -15.36
CA GLU A 305 -4.46 26.32 -16.46
C GLU A 305 -4.47 25.23 -17.54
N GLY A 306 -4.33 23.96 -17.13
CA GLY A 306 -4.34 22.81 -18.04
C GLY A 306 -5.72 22.47 -18.60
N ARG A 307 -6.79 23.11 -18.10
CA ARG A 307 -8.20 22.75 -18.36
C ARG A 307 -8.45 21.25 -18.14
N LEU A 308 -7.90 20.74 -17.06
CA LEU A 308 -7.93 19.33 -16.69
C LEU A 308 -9.31 18.95 -16.16
N ASN A 309 -9.74 17.74 -16.50
CA ASN A 309 -10.96 17.13 -15.97
C ASN A 309 -10.61 16.07 -14.92
N TYR A 310 -9.45 15.44 -15.07
CA TYR A 310 -8.98 14.41 -14.17
C TYR A 310 -7.47 14.54 -13.98
N LEU A 311 -7.05 14.40 -12.74
CA LEU A 311 -5.67 14.51 -12.34
C LEU A 311 -5.29 13.24 -11.60
N ALA A 312 -4.51 12.38 -12.27
CA ALA A 312 -3.98 11.16 -11.70
C ALA A 312 -2.80 11.50 -10.77
N PHE A 313 -3.00 11.33 -9.48
CA PHE A 313 -1.96 11.53 -8.47
C PHE A 313 -1.19 10.22 -8.27
N THR A 314 0.12 10.28 -8.41
CA THR A 314 1.03 9.15 -8.15
C THR A 314 1.93 9.44 -6.96
N GLY A 315 2.29 8.39 -6.22
CA GLY A 315 3.17 8.46 -5.04
C GLY A 315 2.56 7.86 -3.78
N ASP A 316 1.24 8.00 -3.59
CA ASP A 316 0.55 7.38 -2.45
C ASP A 316 0.25 5.90 -2.72
N LEU A 317 0.53 5.05 -1.73
CA LEU A 317 0.16 3.63 -1.75
C LEU A 317 -1.29 3.41 -1.30
N ILE A 318 -1.87 4.41 -0.63
CA ILE A 318 -3.25 4.40 -0.16
C ILE A 318 -4.12 5.15 -1.17
N ARG A 319 -5.26 4.55 -1.52
CA ARG A 319 -6.24 5.13 -2.43
C ARG A 319 -6.84 6.42 -1.85
N ARG A 320 -6.81 7.52 -2.59
CA ARG A 320 -7.33 8.85 -2.17
C ARG A 320 -7.96 9.62 -3.31
N SER A 321 -8.94 10.47 -3.00
CA SER A 321 -9.62 11.32 -4.01
C SER A 321 -9.87 12.71 -3.46
N LEU A 322 -9.75 13.72 -4.31
CA LEU A 322 -10.04 15.12 -3.98
C LEU A 322 -10.85 15.76 -5.11
N VAL A 323 -12.10 16.13 -4.81
CA VAL A 323 -13.01 16.76 -5.77
C VAL A 323 -12.73 18.26 -5.86
N ARG A 324 -12.47 18.77 -7.06
CA ARG A 324 -12.26 20.20 -7.34
C ARG A 324 -13.36 20.75 -8.24
N GLU A 325 -13.41 22.08 -8.38
CA GLU A 325 -14.35 22.74 -9.29
C GLU A 325 -14.12 22.30 -10.74
N ALA A 326 -12.84 22.18 -11.15
CA ALA A 326 -12.45 21.82 -12.50
C ALA A 326 -12.61 20.31 -12.82
N GLY A 327 -12.64 19.44 -11.81
CA GLY A 327 -12.61 17.99 -12.02
C GLY A 327 -12.25 17.18 -10.77
N LEU A 328 -11.60 16.04 -10.98
CA LEU A 328 -11.23 15.11 -9.91
C LEU A 328 -9.72 14.90 -9.84
N VAL A 329 -9.14 14.96 -8.65
CA VAL A 329 -7.80 14.43 -8.37
C VAL A 329 -7.96 13.05 -7.74
N HIS A 330 -7.21 12.06 -8.23
CA HIS A 330 -7.38 10.69 -7.80
C HIS A 330 -6.06 9.90 -7.78
N CYS A 331 -5.78 9.25 -6.65
CA CYS A 331 -4.76 8.24 -6.49
C CYS A 331 -5.41 6.87 -6.33
N PRO A 332 -5.09 5.87 -7.17
CA PRO A 332 -5.70 4.55 -7.09
C PRO A 332 -5.10 3.68 -5.96
N GLY A 333 -3.94 4.06 -5.41
CA GLY A 333 -3.19 3.27 -4.41
C GLY A 333 -2.26 2.24 -5.06
N THR A 334 -1.88 1.22 -4.28
CA THR A 334 -1.19 0.00 -4.75
C THR A 334 -2.20 -1.08 -5.14
N THR A 335 -1.87 -1.93 -6.11
CA THR A 335 -2.70 -3.09 -6.49
C THR A 335 -2.48 -4.30 -5.60
N GLN A 336 -1.36 -4.34 -4.87
CA GLN A 336 -1.01 -5.36 -3.89
C GLN A 336 -0.08 -4.72 -2.85
N PRO A 337 -0.49 -4.58 -1.58
CA PRO A 337 0.42 -4.22 -0.51
C PRO A 337 1.48 -5.31 -0.39
N ARG A 338 2.71 -4.93 -0.05
CA ARG A 338 3.83 -5.87 0.14
C ARG A 338 4.16 -6.12 1.60
N ASN A 339 3.59 -5.32 2.48
CA ASN A 339 3.64 -5.44 3.93
C ASN A 339 2.51 -4.62 4.55
N ASP A 340 2.31 -4.78 5.84
CA ASP A 340 1.24 -4.17 6.64
C ASP A 340 1.33 -2.63 6.75
N LEU A 341 2.48 -2.04 6.45
CA LEU A 341 2.69 -0.59 6.51
C LEU A 341 2.28 0.12 5.22
N GLU A 342 2.09 -0.60 4.11
CA GLU A 342 1.77 0.01 2.82
C GLU A 342 0.27 0.33 2.66
N ALA A 343 -0.58 -0.67 2.86
CA ALA A 343 -2.04 -0.59 2.82
C ALA A 343 -2.65 -1.88 3.36
N GLU A 344 -3.92 -1.84 3.81
CA GLU A 344 -4.64 -3.03 4.26
C GLU A 344 -4.96 -4.00 3.11
N PHE A 345 -5.27 -3.45 1.92
CA PHE A 345 -5.58 -4.21 0.72
C PHE A 345 -5.20 -3.39 -0.52
N GLY A 346 -5.07 -4.09 -1.63
CA GLY A 346 -4.71 -3.59 -2.95
C GLY A 346 -5.92 -3.28 -3.81
N THR A 347 -5.86 -2.16 -4.53
CA THR A 347 -6.94 -1.75 -5.43
C THR A 347 -6.43 -1.11 -6.72
N CYS A 348 -7.26 -1.20 -7.75
CA CYS A 348 -7.27 -0.24 -8.84
C CYS A 348 -8.64 0.48 -8.89
N SER A 349 -8.77 1.48 -9.75
CA SER A 349 -9.99 2.29 -9.83
C SER A 349 -10.64 2.20 -11.20
N LEU A 350 -11.90 1.78 -11.26
CA LEU A 350 -12.76 1.97 -12.41
C LEU A 350 -13.29 3.40 -12.42
N VAL A 351 -12.99 4.14 -13.48
CA VAL A 351 -13.46 5.51 -13.70
C VAL A 351 -14.45 5.51 -14.84
N GLU A 352 -15.64 6.04 -14.60
CA GLU A 352 -16.70 6.22 -15.60
C GLU A 352 -16.95 7.73 -15.79
N VAL A 353 -16.90 8.18 -17.04
CA VAL A 353 -17.12 9.58 -17.43
C VAL A 353 -18.42 9.66 -18.23
N ALA A 354 -19.37 10.48 -17.77
CA ALA A 354 -20.61 10.74 -18.48
C ALA A 354 -20.45 11.84 -19.55
N ASP A 355 -21.42 11.95 -20.45
CA ASP A 355 -21.50 13.01 -21.47
C ASP A 355 -21.50 14.44 -20.89
N THR A 356 -22.04 14.58 -19.67
CA THR A 356 -22.02 15.82 -18.88
C THR A 356 -20.64 16.17 -18.32
N GLY A 357 -19.69 15.23 -18.34
CA GLY A 357 -18.39 15.34 -17.66
C GLY A 357 -18.42 14.93 -16.19
N ALA A 358 -19.56 14.39 -15.70
CA ALA A 358 -19.61 13.79 -14.38
C ALA A 358 -18.71 12.56 -14.32
N ILE A 359 -17.89 12.48 -13.28
CA ILE A 359 -16.91 11.40 -13.07
C ILE A 359 -17.39 10.55 -11.90
N ARG A 360 -17.46 9.24 -12.09
CA ARG A 360 -17.70 8.25 -11.04
C ARG A 360 -16.49 7.35 -10.91
N VAL A 361 -16.00 7.14 -9.69
CA VAL A 361 -14.87 6.25 -9.43
C VAL A 361 -15.29 5.15 -8.47
N ARG A 362 -14.99 3.90 -8.81
CA ARG A 362 -15.22 2.72 -7.96
C ARG A 362 -13.91 1.99 -7.74
N ALA A 363 -13.69 1.51 -6.52
CA ALA A 363 -12.57 0.61 -6.24
C ALA A 363 -12.87 -0.77 -6.84
N ILE A 364 -11.84 -1.37 -7.44
CA ILE A 364 -11.78 -2.78 -7.78
C ILE A 364 -10.67 -3.35 -6.92
N ASP A 365 -11.00 -4.37 -6.14
CA ASP A 365 -10.03 -5.06 -5.31
C ASP A 365 -9.26 -6.09 -6.14
N THR A 366 -7.94 -5.95 -6.08
CA THR A 366 -6.97 -6.68 -6.90
C THR A 366 -6.05 -7.57 -6.07
N SER A 367 -6.24 -7.60 -4.76
CA SER A 367 -5.34 -8.22 -3.80
C SER A 367 -5.35 -9.74 -3.92
N ILE A 368 -4.17 -10.33 -3.83
CA ILE A 368 -3.95 -11.76 -3.62
C ILE A 368 -3.80 -12.03 -2.11
N VAL A 369 -3.13 -11.12 -1.41
CA VAL A 369 -2.95 -11.13 0.04
C VAL A 369 -3.55 -9.84 0.59
N ASP A 370 -4.30 -9.92 1.69
CA ASP A 370 -4.78 -8.77 2.47
C ASP A 370 -4.20 -8.78 3.88
N TRP A 371 -4.04 -7.60 4.47
CA TRP A 371 -3.51 -7.41 5.82
C TRP A 371 -4.63 -7.10 6.78
N LYS A 372 -4.71 -7.91 7.84
CA LYS A 372 -5.68 -7.72 8.93
C LYS A 372 -4.91 -7.55 10.22
N SER A 373 -5.03 -6.40 10.87
CA SER A 373 -4.35 -6.12 12.13
C SER A 373 -5.37 -6.00 13.26
N PHE A 374 -5.22 -6.82 14.29
CA PHE A 374 -6.11 -6.84 15.44
C PHE A 374 -5.31 -6.66 16.72
N SER A 375 -5.78 -5.77 17.59
CA SER A 375 -5.21 -5.56 18.93
C SER A 375 -6.10 -6.24 19.97
N ILE A 376 -5.51 -7.10 20.80
CA ILE A 376 -6.20 -7.78 21.90
C ILE A 376 -5.50 -7.42 23.21
N GLU A 377 -6.27 -6.88 24.16
CA GLU A 377 -5.83 -6.70 25.54
C GLU A 377 -5.94 -8.04 26.29
N VAL A 378 -4.87 -8.43 26.96
CA VAL A 378 -4.70 -9.69 27.67
C VAL A 378 -4.54 -9.41 29.16
N ASP A 379 -5.51 -9.87 29.93
CA ASP A 379 -5.57 -9.71 31.39
C ASP A 379 -5.38 -11.06 32.12
N GLN A 380 -5.12 -11.03 33.43
CA GLN A 380 -4.82 -12.24 34.22
C GLN A 380 -5.80 -13.44 34.08
N PRO A 381 -7.13 -13.28 33.94
CA PRO A 381 -8.01 -14.42 33.72
C PRO A 381 -7.90 -15.04 32.32
N THR A 382 -7.20 -14.40 31.38
CA THR A 382 -7.06 -14.89 30.01
C THR A 382 -6.23 -16.17 29.95
N THR A 383 -6.85 -17.23 29.43
CA THR A 383 -6.23 -18.52 29.10
C THR A 383 -6.01 -18.63 27.58
N LEU A 384 -5.17 -19.56 27.14
CA LEU A 384 -4.99 -19.86 25.71
C LEU A 384 -6.33 -20.14 25.02
N THR A 385 -7.18 -20.97 25.63
CA THR A 385 -8.49 -21.32 25.07
C THR A 385 -9.42 -20.11 24.93
N SER A 386 -9.48 -19.24 25.95
CA SER A 386 -10.31 -18.03 25.86
C SER A 386 -9.76 -17.02 24.85
N LEU A 387 -8.43 -16.94 24.70
CA LEU A 387 -7.79 -16.11 23.69
C LEU A 387 -8.12 -16.61 22.28
N MET A 388 -7.97 -17.91 22.01
CA MET A 388 -8.32 -18.53 20.73
C MET A 388 -9.79 -18.31 20.36
N GLN A 389 -10.70 -18.46 21.32
CA GLN A 389 -12.14 -18.16 21.12
C GLN A 389 -12.38 -16.71 20.74
N THR A 390 -11.66 -15.78 21.39
CA THR A 390 -11.74 -14.35 21.09
C THR A 390 -11.22 -14.04 19.70
N MET A 391 -10.02 -14.54 19.35
CA MET A 391 -9.42 -14.39 18.02
C MET A 391 -10.35 -14.93 16.91
N LYS A 392 -10.90 -16.13 17.11
CA LYS A 392 -11.87 -16.72 16.19
C LYS A 392 -13.11 -15.87 16.00
N ALA A 393 -13.69 -15.37 17.09
CA ALA A 393 -14.87 -14.50 17.03
C ALA A 393 -14.57 -13.19 16.30
N THR A 394 -13.38 -12.62 16.52
CA THR A 394 -12.92 -11.41 15.81
C THR A 394 -12.83 -11.66 14.30
N LEU A 395 -12.15 -12.73 13.87
CA LEU A 395 -12.04 -13.10 12.45
C LEU A 395 -13.41 -13.34 11.80
N GLN A 396 -14.34 -13.98 12.52
CA GLN A 396 -15.68 -14.26 12.01
C GLN A 396 -16.55 -13.00 11.81
N ASN A 397 -16.21 -11.90 12.48
CA ASN A 397 -16.91 -10.62 12.32
C ASN A 397 -16.31 -9.75 11.21
N GLU A 398 -15.14 -10.14 10.68
CA GLU A 398 -14.47 -9.39 9.62
C GLU A 398 -15.17 -9.59 8.27
N ALA A 399 -15.26 -8.51 7.49
CA ALA A 399 -15.86 -8.56 6.16
C ALA A 399 -14.93 -9.25 5.16
N ILE A 400 -15.46 -10.26 4.45
CA ILE A 400 -14.74 -10.93 3.35
C ILE A 400 -15.06 -10.22 2.03
N HIS A 401 -14.04 -9.78 1.29
CA HIS A 401 -14.21 -9.29 -0.08
C HIS A 401 -14.10 -10.43 -1.11
N PRO A 402 -14.66 -10.26 -2.33
CA PRO A 402 -14.65 -11.34 -3.33
C PRO A 402 -13.27 -11.79 -3.84
N SER A 403 -12.31 -10.90 -3.71
CA SER A 403 -10.90 -11.04 -4.06
C SER A 403 -10.10 -11.79 -3.00
N ASP A 404 -10.56 -11.81 -1.75
CA ASP A 404 -9.84 -12.42 -0.63
C ASP A 404 -9.46 -13.86 -0.96
N ARG A 405 -8.17 -14.14 -0.87
CA ARG A 405 -7.60 -15.49 -1.00
C ARG A 405 -6.80 -15.82 0.25
N ILE A 406 -5.92 -14.90 0.64
CA ILE A 406 -5.05 -15.02 1.80
C ILE A 406 -5.20 -13.78 2.67
N TRP A 407 -5.38 -13.96 3.97
CA TRP A 407 -5.22 -12.89 4.96
C TRP A 407 -3.92 -13.12 5.73
N ALA A 408 -3.02 -12.15 5.66
CA ALA A 408 -1.93 -11.98 6.60
C ALA A 408 -2.50 -11.29 7.85
N VAL A 409 -2.75 -12.08 8.89
CA VAL A 409 -3.40 -11.64 10.14
C VAL A 409 -2.33 -11.36 11.20
N ARG A 410 -2.19 -10.10 11.56
CA ARG A 410 -1.38 -9.69 12.71
C ARG A 410 -2.22 -9.59 13.97
N TRP A 411 -1.80 -10.29 15.01
CA TRP A 411 -2.35 -10.22 16.36
C TRP A 411 -1.39 -9.44 17.27
N ALA A 412 -1.73 -8.21 17.60
CA ALA A 412 -1.04 -7.41 18.60
C ALA A 412 -1.60 -7.74 19.99
N LEU A 413 -0.88 -8.55 20.77
CA LEU A 413 -1.26 -8.93 22.13
C LEU A 413 -0.65 -7.97 23.14
N ARG A 414 -1.50 -7.20 23.83
CA ARG A 414 -1.09 -6.19 24.81
C ARG A 414 -1.42 -6.65 26.21
N GLY A 415 -0.55 -6.41 27.18
CA GLY A 415 -0.82 -6.79 28.55
C GLY A 415 0.42 -7.06 29.40
N ASN A 416 0.22 -7.84 30.47
CA ASN A 416 1.30 -8.19 31.38
C ASN A 416 2.33 -9.13 30.72
N LEU A 417 3.61 -8.81 30.82
CA LEU A 417 4.71 -9.56 30.20
C LEU A 417 4.72 -11.05 30.57
N ALA A 418 4.52 -11.38 31.85
CA ALA A 418 4.59 -12.77 32.31
C ALA A 418 3.48 -13.61 31.68
N LEU A 419 2.27 -13.05 31.58
CA LEU A 419 1.14 -13.71 30.94
C LEU A 419 1.31 -13.83 29.43
N LEU A 420 1.78 -12.79 28.76
CA LEU A 420 2.05 -12.83 27.32
C LEU A 420 3.09 -13.90 26.97
N ARG A 421 4.17 -14.00 27.77
CA ARG A 421 5.17 -15.07 27.62
C ARG A 421 4.55 -16.45 27.82
N GLN A 422 3.75 -16.62 28.88
CA GLN A 422 3.08 -17.89 29.13
C GLN A 422 2.17 -18.30 27.95
N LEU A 423 1.47 -17.35 27.31
CA LEU A 423 0.63 -17.66 26.16
C LEU A 423 1.45 -18.11 24.95
N VAL A 424 2.56 -17.42 24.65
CA VAL A 424 3.48 -17.79 23.56
C VAL A 424 4.15 -19.14 23.83
N GLU A 425 4.60 -19.40 25.07
CA GLU A 425 5.21 -20.67 25.48
C GLU A 425 4.24 -21.87 25.43
N ASN A 426 2.92 -21.62 25.47
CA ASN A 426 1.91 -22.66 25.31
C ASN A 426 1.54 -22.91 23.84
N ASP A 427 2.52 -22.78 22.93
CA ASP A 427 2.40 -23.07 21.51
C ASP A 427 1.24 -22.33 20.81
N LEU A 428 1.03 -21.04 21.15
CA LEU A 428 -0.05 -20.22 20.56
C LEU A 428 0.02 -20.19 19.03
N ASP A 429 1.21 -20.06 18.44
CA ASP A 429 1.37 -20.04 16.98
C ASP A 429 0.91 -21.36 16.34
N VAL A 430 1.25 -22.50 16.97
CA VAL A 430 0.81 -23.82 16.52
C VAL A 430 -0.70 -23.98 16.68
N ALA A 431 -1.27 -23.49 17.78
CA ALA A 431 -2.72 -23.52 17.99
C ALA A 431 -3.46 -22.70 16.93
N LEU A 432 -2.92 -21.55 16.54
CA LEU A 432 -3.45 -20.72 15.45
C LEU A 432 -3.39 -21.45 14.11
N ALA A 433 -2.24 -22.05 13.77
CA ALA A 433 -2.06 -22.79 12.53
C ALA A 433 -2.88 -24.09 12.45
N VAL A 434 -3.30 -24.67 13.57
CA VAL A 434 -4.13 -25.89 13.58
C VAL A 434 -5.63 -25.56 13.62
N GLU A 435 -6.02 -24.51 14.35
CA GLU A 435 -7.45 -24.23 14.60
C GLU A 435 -8.03 -23.11 13.73
N LEU A 436 -7.19 -22.24 13.18
CA LEU A 436 -7.59 -21.01 12.46
C LEU A 436 -6.84 -20.81 11.12
N ASP A 437 -6.25 -21.85 10.53
CA ASP A 437 -5.59 -21.78 9.21
C ASP A 437 -6.53 -21.40 8.06
N GLU A 438 -7.82 -21.68 8.22
CA GLU A 438 -8.85 -21.38 7.24
C GLU A 438 -10.09 -20.74 7.88
N LEU A 439 -10.53 -19.63 7.28
CA LEU A 439 -11.81 -19.01 7.60
C LEU A 439 -12.82 -19.34 6.52
N THR A 440 -13.89 -20.05 6.89
CA THR A 440 -15.00 -20.35 5.96
C THR A 440 -16.25 -19.55 6.32
N ILE A 441 -16.63 -18.58 5.49
CA ILE A 441 -17.88 -17.79 5.64
C ILE A 441 -18.65 -17.82 4.32
N GLY A 442 -19.93 -18.18 4.38
CA GLY A 442 -20.80 -18.17 3.20
C GLY A 442 -20.39 -19.15 2.09
N GLY A 443 -19.66 -20.22 2.43
CA GLY A 443 -19.14 -21.21 1.47
C GLY A 443 -17.84 -20.79 0.77
N ARG A 444 -17.24 -19.67 1.17
CA ARG A 444 -15.90 -19.26 0.73
C ARG A 444 -14.89 -19.52 1.82
N THR A 445 -13.76 -20.07 1.42
CA THR A 445 -12.61 -20.34 2.30
C THR A 445 -11.51 -19.32 2.01
N VAL A 446 -11.03 -18.66 3.05
CA VAL A 446 -9.87 -17.76 3.02
C VAL A 446 -8.76 -18.40 3.85
N ARG A 447 -7.57 -18.51 3.28
CA ARG A 447 -6.36 -18.98 4.00
C ARG A 447 -5.90 -17.88 4.94
N LEU A 448 -5.56 -18.24 6.17
CA LEU A 448 -5.08 -17.30 7.18
C LEU A 448 -3.62 -17.61 7.50
N LEU A 449 -2.82 -16.55 7.58
CA LEU A 449 -1.43 -16.62 7.99
C LEU A 449 -1.24 -15.71 9.19
N HIS A 450 -0.90 -16.29 10.33
CA HIS A 450 -0.87 -15.59 11.60
C HIS A 450 0.52 -15.08 11.96
N GLU A 451 0.60 -13.80 12.31
CA GLU A 451 1.75 -13.17 12.97
C GLU A 451 1.31 -12.75 14.38
N VAL A 452 1.93 -13.28 15.43
CA VAL A 452 1.68 -12.86 16.81
C VAL A 452 2.75 -11.90 17.26
N CYS A 453 2.35 -10.66 17.58
CA CYS A 453 3.21 -9.64 18.15
C CYS A 453 2.89 -9.47 19.64
N SER A 454 3.83 -9.85 20.51
CA SER A 454 3.73 -9.60 21.95
C SER A 454 4.18 -8.17 22.28
N LEU A 455 3.27 -7.36 22.82
CA LEU A 455 3.47 -5.96 23.17
C LEU A 455 3.26 -5.76 24.68
N PRO A 456 4.24 -6.15 25.53
CA PRO A 456 4.13 -6.00 26.96
C PRO A 456 3.99 -4.54 27.39
N ALA A 457 3.09 -4.32 28.34
CA ALA A 457 3.03 -3.08 29.10
C ALA A 457 4.33 -2.87 29.90
N GLY A 458 4.60 -1.62 30.29
CA GLY A 458 5.61 -1.34 31.30
C GLY A 458 5.32 -2.16 32.55
N TRP A 459 6.35 -2.72 33.17
CA TRP A 459 6.22 -3.54 34.37
C TRP A 459 6.71 -2.78 35.59
N GLU A 460 6.19 -3.09 36.78
CA GLU A 460 6.62 -2.44 38.01
C GLU A 460 7.25 -3.44 38.98
N LEU A 461 8.27 -2.98 39.71
CA LEU A 461 8.86 -3.71 40.81
C LEU A 461 8.55 -3.04 42.15
N LYS A 462 8.39 -3.86 43.18
CA LYS A 462 8.16 -3.40 44.57
C LYS A 462 9.29 -2.52 45.12
N ASP A 463 10.51 -2.65 44.60
CA ASP A 463 11.63 -1.77 44.94
C ASP A 463 11.87 -0.73 43.82
N PRO A 464 11.40 0.52 43.98
CA PRO A 464 11.56 1.56 42.97
C PRO A 464 13.01 2.02 42.78
N LYS A 465 13.96 1.58 43.62
CA LYS A 465 15.39 1.88 43.47
C LYS A 465 16.16 0.80 42.72
N ALA A 466 15.53 -0.32 42.40
CA ALA A 466 16.16 -1.40 41.64
C ALA A 466 16.67 -0.88 40.28
N LEU A 467 17.81 -1.40 39.82
CA LEU A 467 18.37 -1.05 38.51
C LEU A 467 17.38 -1.32 37.37
N ALA A 468 16.56 -2.35 37.51
CA ALA A 468 15.51 -2.70 36.56
C ALA A 468 14.46 -1.58 36.43
N GLN A 469 14.01 -0.99 37.54
CA GLN A 469 13.06 0.13 37.51
C GLN A 469 13.71 1.38 36.91
N GLN A 470 15.00 1.62 37.17
CA GLN A 470 15.73 2.72 36.53
C GLN A 470 15.87 2.53 35.01
N TYR A 471 16.10 1.30 34.56
CA TYR A 471 16.13 0.95 33.14
C TYR A 471 14.76 1.20 32.48
N LEU A 472 13.68 0.70 33.08
CA LEU A 472 12.33 0.94 32.58
C LEU A 472 11.97 2.41 32.53
N ASN A 473 12.25 3.16 33.60
CA ASN A 473 11.98 4.58 33.61
C ASN A 473 12.75 5.29 32.48
N LEU A 474 13.93 4.81 32.09
CA LEU A 474 14.63 5.33 30.91
C LEU A 474 13.93 4.95 29.61
N VAL A 475 13.50 3.70 29.45
CA VAL A 475 12.74 3.24 28.27
C VAL A 475 11.41 3.98 28.12
N ASP A 476 10.70 4.20 29.23
CA ASP A 476 9.40 4.86 29.25
C ASP A 476 9.51 6.41 29.27
N ASP A 477 10.55 7.02 29.87
CA ASP A 477 10.80 8.47 29.72
C ASP A 477 11.30 8.81 28.30
N GLU A 478 11.99 7.88 27.64
CA GLU A 478 12.37 7.98 26.22
C GLU A 478 11.26 7.51 25.26
N VAL A 479 10.00 7.91 25.51
CA VAL A 479 8.93 8.03 24.47
C VAL A 479 9.45 8.69 23.17
N SER A 480 10.55 9.42 23.30
CA SER A 480 11.27 10.10 22.25
C SER A 480 12.05 9.20 21.26
N ILE A 481 12.23 7.89 21.50
CA ILE A 481 12.72 6.95 20.45
C ILE A 481 11.62 6.65 19.43
N ALA A 482 10.36 6.61 19.89
CA ALA A 482 9.17 6.40 19.08
C ALA A 482 8.64 7.69 18.41
N ASP A 483 9.24 8.85 18.71
CA ASP A 483 8.82 10.12 18.12
C ASP A 483 9.15 10.14 16.61
N PRO A 484 8.13 10.11 15.74
CA PRO A 484 8.31 10.05 14.29
C PRO A 484 9.04 11.28 13.74
N VAL A 485 9.18 12.36 14.52
CA VAL A 485 9.86 13.59 14.11
C VAL A 485 11.34 13.58 14.52
N ARG A 486 11.70 12.93 15.63
CA ARG A 486 13.04 13.09 16.24
C ARG A 486 14.14 12.40 15.44
N LEU A 487 13.93 11.14 15.04
CA LEU A 487 14.91 10.39 14.25
C LEU A 487 15.17 11.03 12.88
N PRO A 488 14.14 11.44 12.10
CA PRO A 488 14.36 12.20 10.87
C PRO A 488 15.08 13.52 11.10
N SER A 489 14.78 14.23 12.19
CA SER A 489 15.45 15.49 12.54
C SER A 489 16.95 15.31 12.80
N ILE A 490 17.35 14.21 13.44
CA ILE A 490 18.76 13.85 13.63
C ILE A 490 19.44 13.57 12.29
N LEU A 491 18.78 12.81 11.40
CA LEU A 491 19.29 12.53 10.06
C LEU A 491 19.42 13.78 9.17
N GLN A 492 18.51 14.75 9.34
CA GLN A 492 18.56 16.04 8.67
C GLN A 492 19.68 16.94 9.21
N GLY A 493 19.96 16.88 10.51
CA GLY A 493 21.04 17.63 11.15
C GLY A 493 22.46 17.12 10.82
N GLU A 494 22.57 15.89 10.29
CA GLU A 494 23.84 15.27 9.95
C GLU A 494 24.39 15.73 8.59
N GLY A 495 25.32 16.68 8.64
CA GLY A 495 25.96 17.27 7.46
C GLY A 495 26.92 16.33 6.72
N GLY A 496 27.34 15.21 7.32
CA GLY A 496 28.26 14.24 6.71
C GLY A 496 27.58 13.25 5.76
N LEU A 497 26.26 13.13 5.80
CA LEU A 497 25.52 12.16 4.99
C LEU A 497 25.40 12.60 3.52
N THR A 498 25.82 11.73 2.60
CA THR A 498 25.51 11.91 1.17
C THR A 498 23.99 11.85 0.94
N PRO A 499 23.46 12.48 -0.12
CA PRO A 499 22.02 12.44 -0.43
C PRO A 499 21.45 11.02 -0.50
N GLY A 500 22.16 10.08 -1.13
CA GLY A 500 21.72 8.69 -1.26
C GLY A 500 21.64 7.94 0.08
N TRP A 501 22.61 8.14 0.98
CA TRP A 501 22.55 7.56 2.33
C TRP A 501 21.45 8.18 3.19
N ARG A 502 21.25 9.49 3.09
CA ARG A 502 20.18 10.18 3.81
C ARG A 502 18.81 9.66 3.38
N GLN A 503 18.60 9.47 2.07
CA GLN A 503 17.37 8.88 1.54
C GLN A 503 17.15 7.45 2.06
N ARG A 504 18.17 6.59 2.02
CA ARG A 504 18.08 5.22 2.54
C ARG A 504 17.76 5.17 4.02
N LEU A 505 18.43 5.99 4.84
CA LEU A 505 18.18 6.02 6.28
C LEU A 505 16.79 6.56 6.61
N ASN A 506 16.33 7.60 5.92
CA ASN A 506 14.95 8.07 6.08
C ASN A 506 13.94 7.00 5.69
N SER A 507 14.21 6.23 4.63
CA SER A 507 13.35 5.10 4.22
C SER A 507 13.32 3.99 5.27
N LEU A 508 14.46 3.69 5.91
CA LEU A 508 14.52 2.73 7.00
C LEU A 508 13.77 3.22 8.24
N VAL A 509 13.95 4.48 8.62
CA VAL A 509 13.24 5.09 9.77
C VAL A 509 11.74 5.07 9.56
N ALA A 510 11.26 5.32 8.34
CA ALA A 510 9.83 5.23 8.01
C ALA A 510 9.25 3.80 8.15
N GLY A 511 10.09 2.76 8.09
CA GLY A 511 9.70 1.37 8.27
C GLY A 511 9.94 0.81 9.68
N LEU A 512 10.32 1.63 10.66
CA LEU A 512 10.51 1.18 12.04
C LEU A 512 9.17 1.14 12.78
N ASP A 513 8.82 -0.03 13.30
CA ASP A 513 7.71 -0.19 14.26
C ASP A 513 8.20 0.15 15.67
N ALA A 514 7.85 1.35 16.12
CA ALA A 514 8.26 1.84 17.43
C ALA A 514 7.67 1.03 18.59
N GLU A 515 6.46 0.46 18.44
CA GLU A 515 5.85 -0.36 19.48
C GLU A 515 6.58 -1.68 19.63
N ARG A 516 6.96 -2.34 18.52
CA ARG A 516 7.81 -3.55 18.56
C ARG A 516 9.17 -3.28 19.19
N ILE A 517 9.79 -2.12 18.90
CA ILE A 517 11.06 -1.75 19.52
C ILE A 517 10.89 -1.61 21.04
N LEU A 518 9.88 -0.88 21.51
CA LEU A 518 9.62 -0.71 22.94
C LEU A 518 9.26 -2.04 23.62
N ALA A 519 8.46 -2.87 22.96
CA ALA A 519 8.11 -4.21 23.42
C ALA A 519 9.36 -5.10 23.59
N GLN A 520 10.28 -5.06 22.63
CA GLN A 520 11.55 -5.80 22.72
C GLN A 520 12.41 -5.28 23.87
N LEU A 521 12.56 -3.95 24.02
CA LEU A 521 13.31 -3.36 25.12
C LEU A 521 12.74 -3.77 26.49
N ARG A 522 11.42 -3.77 26.64
CA ARG A 522 10.76 -4.22 27.89
C ARG A 522 10.98 -5.70 28.16
N SER A 523 10.97 -6.53 27.11
CA SER A 523 11.22 -7.98 27.21
C SER A 523 12.67 -8.27 27.58
N ASP A 524 13.63 -7.68 26.86
CA ASP A 524 15.07 -7.82 27.12
C ASP A 524 15.44 -7.31 28.51
N GLY A 525 14.87 -6.16 28.91
CA GLY A 525 15.06 -5.61 30.24
C GLY A 525 14.60 -6.57 31.34
N ALA A 526 13.48 -7.26 31.15
CA ALA A 526 13.04 -8.27 32.09
C ALA A 526 14.02 -9.45 32.14
N ASP A 527 14.51 -9.93 31.00
CA ASP A 527 15.49 -11.02 30.95
C ASP A 527 16.82 -10.67 31.63
N TRP A 528 17.23 -9.40 31.56
CA TRP A 528 18.47 -8.95 32.19
C TRP A 528 18.36 -8.79 33.70
N PHE A 529 17.21 -8.35 34.20
CA PHE A 529 17.10 -7.87 35.57
C PHE A 529 16.15 -8.68 36.47
N ILE A 530 15.23 -9.47 35.92
CA ILE A 530 14.17 -10.14 36.67
C ILE A 530 14.38 -11.64 36.60
N GLN A 531 14.66 -12.25 37.76
CA GLN A 531 14.88 -13.70 37.85
C GLN A 531 13.59 -14.50 37.91
N ASP A 532 12.53 -13.93 38.48
CA ASP A 532 11.22 -14.55 38.60
C ASP A 532 10.15 -13.57 38.07
N LEU A 533 9.60 -13.87 36.90
CA LEU A 533 8.59 -13.04 36.23
C LEU A 533 7.30 -12.91 37.04
N SER A 534 7.04 -13.80 38.00
CA SER A 534 5.89 -13.69 38.90
C SER A 534 6.01 -12.51 39.87
N GLU A 535 7.19 -11.91 40.01
CA GLU A 535 7.41 -10.69 40.78
C GLU A 535 6.86 -9.44 40.09
N LEU A 536 6.54 -9.53 38.79
CA LEU A 536 6.02 -8.42 38.01
C LEU A 536 4.56 -8.14 38.33
N THR A 537 4.30 -6.93 38.82
CA THR A 537 2.94 -6.38 38.87
C THR A 537 2.69 -5.54 37.62
N GLY A 538 1.46 -5.57 37.10
CA GLY A 538 1.04 -4.62 36.07
C GLY A 538 0.92 -3.20 36.68
N PRO A 539 0.97 -2.15 35.85
CA PRO A 539 0.68 -0.79 36.32
C PRO A 539 -0.76 -0.78 36.86
N GLU A 540 -0.99 -0.19 38.03
CA GLU A 540 -2.36 0.10 38.46
C GLU A 540 -2.97 1.05 37.43
N LEU A 541 -3.89 0.55 36.60
CA LEU A 541 -4.69 1.39 35.73
C LEU A 541 -5.51 2.31 36.63
N ASP A 542 -5.19 3.61 36.64
CA ASP A 542 -6.01 4.64 37.26
C ASP A 542 -7.42 4.58 36.63
N SER A 543 -8.31 3.81 37.26
CA SER A 543 -9.73 3.79 36.92
C SER A 543 -10.38 5.04 37.50
N ASP A 544 -10.10 6.20 36.92
CA ASP A 544 -10.80 7.44 37.22
C ASP A 544 -11.40 8.03 35.94
N ASP A 545 -12.38 7.30 35.40
CA ASP A 545 -13.51 7.90 34.67
C ASP A 545 -14.71 6.94 34.68
N SER A 546 -15.36 6.87 35.84
CA SER A 546 -16.80 6.65 35.84
C SER A 546 -17.44 7.68 36.76
N ALA A 547 -18.11 8.64 36.14
CA ALA A 547 -19.13 9.44 36.79
C ALA A 547 -20.27 8.50 37.25
N GLY A 548 -20.06 7.83 38.38
CA GLY A 548 -21.06 7.10 39.13
C GLY A 548 -21.62 7.99 40.24
N GLU A 549 -22.89 8.35 40.11
CA GLU A 549 -23.67 9.10 41.09
C GLU A 549 -23.47 8.54 42.50
N ARG A 550 -22.98 9.39 43.41
CA ARG A 550 -23.01 9.14 44.85
C ARG A 550 -24.47 9.15 45.33
N ILE A 551 -25.06 7.98 45.50
CA ILE A 551 -26.21 7.82 46.39
C ILE A 551 -25.65 7.57 47.80
N SER A 552 -25.69 8.61 48.63
CA SER A 552 -25.42 8.56 50.05
C SER A 552 -26.52 7.78 50.77
N ALA A 553 -26.16 6.70 51.46
CA ALA A 553 -27.01 6.02 52.44
C ALA A 553 -26.45 6.24 53.86
N ASP A 554 -26.57 7.48 54.34
CA ASP A 554 -26.55 7.79 55.77
C ASP A 554 -27.99 8.13 56.19
N ALA A 555 -28.71 7.12 56.67
CA ALA A 555 -29.90 7.28 57.52
C ALA A 555 -30.26 5.91 58.10
N ILE A 556 -29.60 5.52 59.19
CA ILE A 556 -30.19 4.60 60.16
C ILE A 556 -30.03 5.28 61.52
N ASP A 557 -31.10 5.91 61.96
CA ASP A 557 -31.36 6.18 63.37
C ASP A 557 -32.73 5.61 63.71
N ASP A 558 -32.75 4.96 64.87
CA ASP A 558 -33.86 4.77 65.80
C ASP A 558 -34.91 3.65 65.64
N GLU A 559 -34.95 2.90 66.78
CA GLU A 559 -36.10 2.29 67.47
C GLU A 559 -36.65 0.98 66.91
N GLU A 560 -37.07 -0.02 67.68
CA GLU A 560 -37.06 -0.43 69.09
C GLU A 560 -37.69 -1.84 69.05
N ASP A 561 -37.41 -2.69 70.04
CA ASP A 561 -38.25 -3.79 70.55
C ASP A 561 -38.87 -4.83 69.56
N ASP A 562 -38.52 -6.11 69.72
CA ASP A 562 -39.21 -6.99 70.68
C ASP A 562 -39.08 -8.49 70.30
N ASP A 563 -38.75 -9.27 71.33
CA ASP A 563 -39.07 -10.66 71.64
C ASP A 563 -38.98 -11.85 70.63
N SER A 564 -38.56 -12.96 71.24
CA SER A 564 -38.86 -14.40 71.01
C SER A 564 -37.99 -15.27 70.08
N ASP A 565 -37.05 -15.98 70.71
CA ASP A 565 -36.68 -17.41 70.48
C ASP A 565 -37.89 -18.35 70.75
N PRO A 566 -37.83 -19.68 70.56
CA PRO A 566 -37.27 -20.55 69.50
C PRO A 566 -38.32 -21.62 69.04
N ASP A 567 -37.97 -22.58 68.16
CA ASP A 567 -38.42 -23.99 68.10
C ASP A 567 -38.11 -24.56 66.70
N GLU A 568 -37.19 -25.52 66.54
CA GLU A 568 -37.33 -26.98 66.70
C GLU A 568 -38.22 -27.70 65.67
N ALA A 569 -37.59 -28.72 65.05
CA ALA A 569 -38.11 -30.05 64.74
C ALA A 569 -38.45 -30.42 63.27
N ASP A 570 -37.81 -31.54 62.89
CA ASP A 570 -38.33 -32.68 62.13
C ASP A 570 -38.36 -32.62 60.58
N GLN A 571 -38.09 -33.71 59.84
CA GLN A 571 -37.45 -35.02 60.02
C GLN A 571 -37.48 -35.70 58.62
N ASP A 572 -36.53 -36.62 58.38
CA ASP A 572 -36.67 -37.90 57.64
C ASP A 572 -37.00 -37.96 56.13
N ASP A 573 -36.08 -38.55 55.35
CA ASP A 573 -36.07 -39.96 54.87
C ASP A 573 -35.04 -40.11 53.70
N LEU A 574 -33.93 -40.86 53.84
CA LEU A 574 -33.76 -42.32 53.57
C LEU A 574 -34.11 -42.71 52.09
N VAL A 575 -33.31 -43.41 51.28
CA VAL A 575 -32.69 -44.76 51.40
C VAL A 575 -31.69 -44.96 50.21
N ALA A 576 -30.40 -45.28 50.46
CA ALA A 576 -29.65 -46.54 50.21
C ALA A 576 -29.47 -47.02 48.75
N ALA A 577 -28.24 -47.18 48.22
CA ALA A 577 -27.28 -48.32 48.29
C ALA A 577 -27.12 -48.91 46.86
N ASP A 578 -26.04 -49.53 46.39
CA ASP A 578 -24.99 -50.32 47.05
C ASP A 578 -23.80 -50.57 46.08
N ASP A 579 -22.70 -50.99 46.71
CA ASP A 579 -21.38 -51.50 46.32
C ASP A 579 -21.17 -52.27 44.98
N SER A 580 -19.95 -52.20 44.43
CA SER A 580 -18.91 -53.24 44.65
C SER A 580 -17.66 -53.16 43.74
N ASP A 581 -16.52 -53.20 44.43
CA ASP A 581 -15.29 -53.99 44.21
C ASP A 581 -14.34 -53.84 43.01
N VAL A 582 -13.07 -53.62 43.39
CA VAL A 582 -11.77 -53.74 42.70
C VAL A 582 -11.38 -55.23 42.53
N PRO A 583 -10.41 -55.62 41.68
CA PRO A 583 -9.01 -55.64 42.15
C PRO A 583 -7.91 -55.36 41.08
N LEU A 584 -6.72 -55.14 41.62
CA LEU A 584 -5.39 -54.91 41.06
C LEU A 584 -4.80 -56.08 40.23
N GLY A 585 -3.81 -55.76 39.38
CA GLY A 585 -2.76 -56.66 38.83
C GLY A 585 -1.81 -55.82 37.96
N GLU A 586 -0.63 -55.45 38.45
CA GLU A 586 0.68 -56.13 38.33
C GLU A 586 1.41 -55.86 37.00
N ASP A 587 2.47 -55.06 37.11
CA ASP A 587 3.83 -55.18 36.57
C ASP A 587 4.07 -55.89 35.22
N GLU A 588 4.70 -55.18 34.28
CA GLU A 588 5.79 -55.76 33.45
C GLU A 588 6.70 -54.65 32.88
N ASP A 589 7.92 -54.62 33.41
CA ASP A 589 9.13 -53.98 32.86
C ASP A 589 9.45 -54.53 31.46
N TRP A 590 9.80 -53.68 30.49
CA TRP A 590 10.70 -54.04 29.40
C TRP A 590 11.68 -52.90 29.10
N ASP A 591 12.92 -53.33 28.89
CA ASP A 591 14.17 -52.58 28.86
C ASP A 591 14.33 -51.53 27.76
N SER A 592 15.25 -50.62 28.09
CA SER A 592 16.12 -49.82 27.23
C SER A 592 16.63 -50.51 25.97
N ASP A 593 16.80 -49.77 24.88
CA ASP A 593 18.08 -49.76 24.16
C ASP A 593 18.27 -48.49 23.31
N ASP A 594 19.51 -48.02 23.37
CA ASP A 594 20.17 -46.93 22.66
C ASP A 594 19.95 -46.95 21.14
N TYR A 595 19.92 -45.77 20.50
CA TYR A 595 20.69 -45.51 19.29
C TYR A 595 21.04 -44.02 19.16
N ALA A 596 22.32 -43.74 19.40
CA ALA A 596 23.05 -42.59 18.87
C ALA A 596 23.95 -43.07 17.71
N ASP A 597 24.31 -42.13 16.85
CA ASP A 597 25.26 -42.16 15.73
C ASP A 597 24.80 -42.81 14.40
N GLU A 598 24.48 -41.95 13.42
CA GLU A 598 25.28 -41.76 12.20
C GLU A 598 25.09 -40.36 11.58
#